data_AF-A0A0Q7RD64-F1
#
_entry.id   AF-A0A0Q7RD64-F1
#
_cell.length_a   1.000
_cell.length_b   1.000
_cell.length_c   1.000
_cell.angle_alpha   90.00
_cell.angle_beta   90.00
_cell.angle_gamma   90.00
#
_symmetry.space_group_name_H-M   'P 1'
#
loop_
_entity.id
_entity.type
_entity.pdbx_description
1 polymer ?
#
loop_
_entity_poly.entity_id
_entity_poly.type
_entity_poly.pdbx_seq_one_letter_code
_entity_poly.pdbx_strand_id
1 'polypeptide(L)'
;MTIASQFSIAHRCGMPAAKNVTIYLRTRRWVDHDLATQRRPLSIFGPLFFIILVMTGAHFIGPVAEGSARVEIIPLGAGWAAFVAWRITRLLRAVSIIGDREFDQRGKFLLSPEYHRSESVTATSQRKRLRRRGRGR
;
A
#
# COMPACT_ATOMS: atom_id res chain seq x y z
N MET A 1 -7.24 11.87 40.19
CA MET A 1 -7.51 10.43 40.14
C MET A 1 -8.66 10.22 39.18
N THR A 2 -8.33 9.68 38.02
CA THR A 2 -9.12 9.65 36.79
C THR A 2 -9.18 8.19 36.35
N ILE A 3 -10.25 7.78 35.66
CA ILE A 3 -10.56 6.45 35.07
C ILE A 3 -11.83 5.86 35.72
N ALA A 4 -13.01 6.37 35.34
CA ALA A 4 -14.27 5.64 35.57
C ALA A 4 -15.42 6.04 34.61
N SER A 5 -15.20 6.89 33.59
CA SER A 5 -16.32 7.52 32.86
C SER A 5 -16.26 7.44 31.33
N GLN A 6 -15.54 6.48 30.74
CA GLN A 6 -15.51 6.34 29.27
C GLN A 6 -15.94 4.97 28.72
N PHE A 7 -16.32 4.02 29.57
CA PHE A 7 -16.73 2.68 29.11
C PHE A 7 -18.22 2.56 28.72
N SER A 8 -19.02 3.63 28.81
CA SER A 8 -20.49 3.52 28.78
C SER A 8 -21.18 3.97 27.47
N ILE A 9 -20.46 4.21 26.36
CA ILE A 9 -21.09 4.69 25.09
C ILE A 9 -20.94 3.70 23.92
N ALA A 10 -20.22 2.59 24.09
CA ALA A 10 -20.00 1.63 23.00
C ALA A 10 -21.09 0.54 22.85
N HIS A 11 -22.15 0.56 23.65
CA HIS A 11 -23.14 -0.53 23.70
C HIS A 11 -24.47 -0.29 22.97
N ARG A 12 -24.57 0.76 22.14
CA ARG A 12 -25.85 1.14 21.51
C ARG A 12 -25.72 1.35 20.00
N CYS A 13 -25.41 0.29 19.26
CA CYS A 13 -25.85 0.10 17.87
C CYS A 13 -25.50 -1.32 17.42
N GLY A 14 -26.47 -2.22 17.52
CA GLY A 14 -26.42 -3.52 16.87
C GLY A 14 -26.42 -3.31 15.36
N MET A 15 -25.23 -3.28 14.74
CA MET A 15 -25.07 -3.43 13.30
C MET A 15 -24.32 -4.74 13.03
N PRO A 16 -24.92 -5.72 12.34
CA PRO A 16 -24.27 -6.95 11.92
C PRO A 16 -23.34 -6.72 10.70
N ALA A 17 -22.45 -5.73 10.76
CA ALA A 17 -21.59 -5.32 9.63
C ALA A 17 -20.09 -5.20 9.98
N ALA A 18 -19.66 -5.63 11.17
CA ALA A 18 -18.33 -5.30 11.67
C ALA A 18 -17.23 -6.31 11.30
N LYS A 19 -17.53 -7.61 11.19
CA LYS A 19 -16.49 -8.66 11.14
C LYS A 19 -15.60 -8.56 9.90
N ASN A 20 -16.20 -8.35 8.72
CA ASN A 20 -15.48 -8.30 7.44
C ASN A 20 -14.63 -7.03 7.29
N VAL A 21 -15.13 -5.89 7.80
CA VAL A 21 -14.38 -4.62 7.83
C VAL A 21 -13.16 -4.76 8.74
N THR A 22 -13.29 -5.44 9.88
CA THR A 22 -12.16 -5.68 10.78
C THR A 22 -11.09 -6.57 10.13
N ILE A 23 -11.48 -7.63 9.42
CA ILE A 23 -10.53 -8.52 8.72
C ILE A 23 -9.79 -7.75 7.62
N TYR A 24 -10.51 -7.02 6.76
CA TYR A 24 -9.90 -6.20 5.72
C TYR A 24 -8.89 -5.20 6.28
N LEU A 25 -9.27 -4.45 7.33
CA LEU A 25 -8.39 -3.46 7.95
C LEU A 25 -7.17 -4.10 8.61
N ARG A 26 -7.32 -5.30 9.19
CA ARG A 26 -6.21 -6.05 9.79
C ARG A 26 -5.22 -6.52 8.73
N THR A 27 -5.69 -7.16 7.66
CA THR A 27 -4.85 -7.59 6.54
C THR A 27 -4.15 -6.40 5.91
N ARG A 28 -4.86 -5.29 5.70
CA ARG A 28 -4.29 -4.04 5.19
C ARG A 28 -3.16 -3.52 6.08
N ARG A 29 -3.39 -3.39 7.39
CA ARG A 29 -2.36 -2.89 8.33
C ARG A 29 -1.13 -3.79 8.36
N TRP A 30 -1.33 -5.10 8.30
CA TRP A 30 -0.24 -6.07 8.24
C TRP A 30 0.60 -5.91 6.97
N VAL A 31 -0.03 -5.86 5.78
CA VAL A 31 0.67 -5.66 4.50
C VAL A 31 1.43 -4.33 4.50
N ASP A 32 0.82 -3.26 5.01
CA ASP A 32 1.47 -1.96 5.09
C ASP A 32 2.69 -1.97 6.02
N HIS A 33 2.59 -2.63 7.16
CA HIS A 33 3.69 -2.76 8.11
C HIS A 33 4.83 -3.62 7.54
N ASP A 34 4.49 -4.71 6.87
CA ASP A 34 5.44 -5.63 6.24
C ASP A 34 6.22 -4.94 5.11
N LEU A 35 5.52 -4.22 4.22
CA LEU A 35 6.12 -3.43 3.14
C LEU A 35 7.01 -2.28 3.65
N ALA A 36 6.67 -1.68 4.80
CA ALA A 36 7.43 -0.57 5.36
C ALA A 36 8.67 -1.00 6.16
N THR A 37 8.64 -2.20 6.76
CA THR A 37 9.65 -2.62 7.74
C THR A 37 10.64 -3.64 7.16
N GLN A 38 10.21 -4.51 6.24
CA GLN A 38 11.04 -5.60 5.76
C GLN A 38 11.69 -5.27 4.41
N ARG A 39 12.99 -5.58 4.28
CA ARG A 39 13.70 -5.54 2.98
C ARG A 39 13.19 -6.63 2.01
N ARG A 40 12.56 -7.69 2.54
CA ARG A 40 11.98 -8.80 1.78
C ARG A 40 10.53 -9.03 2.25
N PRO A 41 9.57 -8.24 1.76
CA PRO A 41 8.21 -8.25 2.27
C PRO A 41 7.52 -9.59 1.99
N LEU A 42 7.17 -10.29 3.07
CA LEU A 42 6.50 -11.58 3.04
C LEU A 42 5.11 -11.48 2.37
N SER A 43 4.49 -10.30 2.36
CA SER A 43 3.22 -10.03 1.65
C SER A 43 3.32 -10.18 0.13
N ILE A 44 4.53 -10.06 -0.43
CA ILE A 44 4.81 -10.29 -1.86
C ILE A 44 5.08 -11.78 -2.08
N PHE A 45 6.00 -12.35 -1.29
CA PHE A 45 6.52 -13.69 -1.56
C PHE A 45 5.62 -14.82 -1.06
N GLY A 46 4.90 -14.64 0.04
CA GLY A 46 4.05 -15.68 0.62
C GLY A 46 2.93 -16.15 -0.31
N PRO A 47 2.14 -15.23 -0.88
CA PRO A 47 1.08 -15.57 -1.83
C PRO A 47 1.63 -16.16 -3.13
N LEU A 48 2.80 -15.69 -3.58
CA LEU A 48 3.47 -16.23 -4.76
C LEU A 48 3.95 -17.67 -4.52
N PHE A 49 4.51 -17.95 -3.33
CA PHE A 49 4.87 -19.29 -2.90
C PHE A 49 3.64 -20.21 -2.84
N PHE A 50 2.51 -19.73 -2.30
CA PHE A 50 1.28 -20.52 -2.24
C PHE A 50 0.73 -20.85 -3.63
N ILE A 51 0.74 -19.89 -4.57
CA ILE A 51 0.33 -20.12 -5.95
C ILE A 51 1.21 -21.19 -6.60
N ILE A 52 2.54 -21.08 -6.46
CA ILE A 52 3.48 -22.07 -6.99
C ILE A 52 3.21 -23.44 -6.38
N LEU A 53 3.05 -23.53 -5.06
CA LEU A 53 2.78 -24.78 -4.36
C LEU A 53 1.51 -25.46 -4.88
N VAL A 54 0.42 -24.72 -5.06
CA VAL A 54 -0.83 -25.30 -5.56
C VAL A 54 -0.73 -25.67 -7.04
N MET A 55 -0.07 -24.85 -7.87
CA MET A 55 0.15 -25.17 -9.28
C MET A 55 0.99 -26.44 -9.45
N THR A 56 2.08 -26.56 -8.69
CA THR A 56 2.92 -27.75 -8.67
C THR A 56 2.15 -28.96 -8.17
N GLY A 57 1.35 -28.84 -7.11
CA GLY A 57 0.52 -29.93 -6.61
C GLY A 57 -0.54 -30.40 -7.62
N ALA A 58 -1.25 -29.45 -8.25
CA ALA A 58 -2.30 -29.75 -9.24
C ALA A 58 -1.74 -30.47 -10.47
N HIS A 59 -0.51 -30.16 -10.87
CA HIS A 59 0.17 -30.83 -11.98
C HIS A 59 0.37 -32.33 -11.75
N PHE A 60 0.60 -32.76 -10.50
CA PHE A 60 0.77 -34.19 -10.16
C PHE A 60 -0.54 -34.97 -10.03
N ILE A 61 -1.69 -34.30 -9.93
CA ILE A 61 -3.00 -34.93 -9.71
C ILE A 61 -3.68 -35.29 -11.04
N GLY A 62 -3.40 -34.54 -12.11
CA GLY A 62 -3.88 -34.82 -13.47
C GLY A 62 -4.44 -33.60 -14.20
N PRO A 63 -4.70 -33.72 -15.51
CA PRO A 63 -4.97 -32.58 -16.39
C PRO A 63 -6.26 -31.83 -16.07
N VAL A 64 -7.27 -32.52 -15.51
CA VAL A 64 -8.54 -31.89 -15.09
C VAL A 64 -8.34 -31.01 -13.86
N ALA A 65 -7.57 -31.49 -12.87
CA ALA A 65 -7.24 -30.73 -11.66
C ALA A 65 -6.31 -29.55 -11.98
N GLU A 66 -5.40 -29.72 -12.94
CA GLU A 66 -4.56 -28.64 -13.43
C GLU A 66 -5.38 -27.54 -14.13
N GLY A 67 -6.36 -27.92 -14.95
CA GLY A 67 -7.26 -26.99 -15.62
C GLY A 67 -8.09 -26.16 -14.64
N SER A 68 -8.73 -26.79 -13.65
CA SER A 68 -9.55 -26.08 -12.65
C SER A 68 -8.71 -25.18 -11.75
N ALA A 69 -7.55 -25.66 -11.29
CA ALA A 69 -6.64 -24.86 -10.45
C ALA A 69 -6.22 -23.56 -11.16
N ARG A 70 -5.93 -23.60 -12.47
CA ARG A 70 -5.57 -22.41 -13.24
C ARG A 70 -6.70 -21.38 -13.28
N VAL A 71 -7.94 -21.83 -13.47
CA VAL A 71 -9.11 -20.93 -13.57
C VAL A 71 -9.38 -20.21 -12.25
N GLU A 72 -9.14 -20.84 -11.11
CA GLU A 72 -9.41 -20.24 -9.79
C GLU A 72 -8.22 -19.42 -9.26
N ILE A 73 -7.01 -19.95 -9.39
CA ILE A 73 -5.83 -19.38 -8.73
C ILE A 73 -5.24 -18.21 -9.51
N ILE A 74 -5.26 -18.24 -10.84
CA ILE A 74 -4.75 -17.13 -11.65
C ILE A 74 -5.48 -15.82 -11.34
N PRO A 75 -6.83 -15.73 -11.37
CA PRO A 75 -7.51 -14.48 -11.06
C PRO A 75 -7.35 -14.06 -9.60
N LEU A 76 -7.32 -15.00 -8.66
CA LEU A 76 -7.05 -14.70 -7.25
C LEU A 76 -5.65 -14.10 -7.07
N GLY A 77 -4.64 -14.71 -7.69
CA GLY A 77 -3.27 -14.22 -7.70
C GLY A 77 -3.13 -12.86 -8.37
N ALA A 78 -3.80 -12.66 -9.51
CA ALA A 78 -3.81 -11.39 -10.21
C ALA A 78 -4.45 -10.27 -9.37
N GLY A 79 -5.58 -10.56 -8.71
CA GLY A 79 -6.23 -9.63 -7.78
C GLY A 79 -5.35 -9.24 -6.61
N TRP A 80 -4.66 -10.23 -6.01
CA TRP A 80 -3.70 -9.97 -4.94
C TRP A 80 -2.51 -9.14 -5.41
N ALA A 81 -1.90 -9.50 -6.56
CA ALA A 81 -0.77 -8.78 -7.13
C ALA A 81 -1.14 -7.32 -7.45
N ALA A 82 -2.33 -7.09 -8.02
CA ALA A 82 -2.85 -5.74 -8.27
C ALA A 82 -3.04 -4.94 -6.96
N PHE A 83 -3.60 -5.58 -5.93
CA PHE A 83 -3.75 -4.96 -4.60
C PHE A 83 -2.40 -4.54 -4.01
N VAL A 84 -1.41 -5.44 -4.02
CA VAL A 84 -0.07 -5.14 -3.48
C VAL A 84 0.65 -4.08 -4.31
N ALA A 85 0.61 -4.16 -5.64
CA ALA A 85 1.19 -3.16 -6.53
C ALA A 85 0.59 -1.75 -6.28
N TRP A 86 -0.72 -1.67 -6.08
CA TRP A 86 -1.39 -0.43 -5.70
C TRP A 86 -0.90 0.11 -4.33
N ARG A 87 -0.64 -0.76 -3.35
CA ARG A 87 -0.08 -0.35 -2.06
C ARG A 87 1.36 0.15 -2.20
N ILE A 88 2.19 -0.57 -2.95
CA ILE A 88 3.59 -0.18 -3.20
C ILE A 88 3.63 1.19 -3.86
N THR A 89 2.84 1.42 -4.92
CA THR A 89 2.79 2.74 -5.59
C THR A 89 2.33 3.85 -4.65
N ARG A 90 1.39 3.59 -3.74
CA ARG A 90 0.97 4.53 -2.69
C ARG A 90 2.09 4.84 -1.69
N LEU A 91 2.81 3.83 -1.22
CA LEU A 91 3.93 4.01 -0.29
C LEU A 91 5.11 4.73 -0.94
N LEU A 92 5.47 4.37 -2.18
CA LEU A 92 6.51 5.04 -2.95
C LEU A 92 6.20 6.52 -3.15
N ARG A 93 4.94 6.89 -3.43
CA ARG A 93 4.52 8.29 -3.48
C ARG A 93 4.65 9.02 -2.15
N ALA A 94 4.45 8.34 -1.02
CA ALA A 94 4.62 8.95 0.30
C ALA A 94 6.10 9.17 0.60
N VAL A 95 6.94 8.17 0.32
CA VAL A 95 8.40 8.25 0.50
C VAL A 95 9.01 9.30 -0.44
N SER A 96 8.53 9.41 -1.69
CA SER A 96 9.05 10.41 -2.62
C SER A 96 8.81 11.84 -2.13
N ILE A 97 7.68 12.11 -1.47
CA ILE A 97 7.40 13.43 -0.88
C ILE A 97 8.37 13.74 0.28
N ILE A 98 8.71 12.73 1.08
CA ILE A 98 9.66 12.89 2.19
C ILE A 98 11.06 13.13 1.63
N GLY A 99 11.48 12.32 0.65
CA GLY A 99 12.77 12.48 -0.04
C GLY A 99 12.91 13.84 -0.71
N ASP A 100 11.86 14.33 -1.38
CA ASP A 100 11.86 15.66 -1.99
C ASP A 100 12.05 16.76 -0.95
N ARG A 101 11.44 16.64 0.23
CA ARG A 101 11.63 17.62 1.33
C ARG A 101 13.04 17.57 1.89
N GLU A 102 13.61 16.38 2.05
CA GLU A 102 14.97 16.23 2.55
C GLU A 102 16.01 16.73 1.53
N PHE A 103 15.75 16.51 0.24
CA PHE A 103 16.53 17.09 -0.85
C PHE A 103 16.45 18.62 -0.84
N ASP A 104 15.26 19.20 -0.68
CA ASP A 104 15.08 20.66 -0.62
C ASP A 104 15.73 21.30 0.62
N GLN A 105 15.89 20.55 1.72
CA GLN A 105 16.49 21.04 2.97
C GLN A 105 18.00 20.83 3.06
N ARG A 106 18.52 19.71 2.54
CA ARG A 106 19.92 19.30 2.71
C ARG A 106 20.58 18.97 1.36
N GLY A 107 19.90 18.18 0.53
CA GLY A 107 20.46 17.68 -0.73
C GLY A 107 20.88 18.77 -1.71
N LYS A 108 20.09 19.84 -1.83
CA LYS A 108 20.40 20.94 -2.77
C LYS A 108 21.68 21.69 -2.43
N PHE A 109 22.10 21.71 -1.16
CA PHE A 109 23.29 22.41 -0.69
C PHE A 109 24.58 21.57 -0.80
N LEU A 110 24.42 20.28 -1.13
CA LEU A 110 25.55 19.38 -1.44
C LEU A 110 25.92 19.41 -2.93
N LEU A 111 25.09 20.04 -3.77
CA LEU A 111 25.32 20.21 -5.21
C LEU A 111 26.07 21.52 -5.47
N SER A 112 26.61 21.67 -6.68
CA SER A 112 27.23 22.94 -7.09
C SER A 112 26.24 24.11 -6.93
N PRO A 113 26.72 25.33 -6.60
CA PRO A 113 25.88 26.49 -6.27
C PRO A 113 24.83 26.84 -7.33
N GLU A 114 25.11 26.52 -8.59
CA GLU A 114 24.19 26.70 -9.73
C GLU A 114 22.88 25.92 -9.56
N TYR A 115 22.90 24.78 -8.87
CA TYR A 115 21.74 23.93 -8.62
C TYR A 115 20.99 24.27 -7.33
N HIS A 116 21.48 25.21 -6.51
CA HIS A 116 20.79 25.63 -5.28
C HIS A 116 19.41 26.26 -5.56
N ARG A 117 19.21 26.75 -6.79
CA ARG A 117 17.94 27.32 -7.27
C ARG A 117 17.00 26.30 -7.91
N SER A 118 17.42 25.05 -8.08
CA SER A 118 16.55 24.03 -8.65
C SER A 118 15.41 23.72 -7.67
N GLU A 119 14.17 23.86 -8.15
CA GLU A 119 12.95 23.57 -7.40
C GLU A 119 12.59 22.09 -7.62
N SER A 120 12.23 21.38 -6.55
CA SER A 120 11.79 19.99 -6.66
C SER A 120 10.56 19.83 -7.57
N VAL A 121 10.48 18.71 -8.30
CA VAL A 121 9.40 18.42 -9.27
C VAL A 121 8.01 18.50 -8.61
N THR A 122 7.93 18.12 -7.33
CA THR A 122 6.70 18.20 -6.53
C THR A 122 6.30 19.63 -6.20
N ALA A 123 7.24 20.52 -5.86
CA ALA A 123 6.96 21.94 -5.60
C ALA A 123 6.43 22.65 -6.87
N THR A 124 7.03 22.38 -8.04
CA THR A 124 6.53 22.91 -9.32
C THR A 124 5.13 22.38 -9.65
N SER A 125 4.86 21.09 -9.41
CA SER A 125 3.53 20.47 -9.62
C SER A 125 2.46 21.06 -8.69
N GLN A 126 2.81 21.29 -7.42
CA GLN A 126 1.91 21.88 -6.42
C GLN A 126 1.58 23.34 -6.76
N ARG A 127 2.57 24.12 -7.20
CA ARG A 127 2.36 25.50 -7.69
C ARG A 127 1.45 25.54 -8.91
N LYS A 128 1.60 24.61 -9.87
CA LYS A 128 0.68 24.48 -11.01
C LYS A 128 -0.74 24.14 -10.56
N ARG A 129 -0.92 23.25 -9.58
CA ARG A 129 -2.24 22.91 -9.01
C ARG A 129 -2.90 24.10 -8.30
N LEU A 130 -2.15 24.86 -7.49
CA LEU A 130 -2.66 26.05 -6.82
C LEU A 130 -3.05 27.14 -7.83
N ARG A 131 -2.23 27.35 -8.87
CA ARG A 131 -2.57 28.26 -9.98
C ARG A 131 -3.85 27.87 -10.70
N ARG A 132 -4.07 26.57 -10.96
CA ARG A 132 -5.33 26.09 -11.57
C ARG A 132 -6.55 26.29 -10.67
N ARG A 133 -6.40 26.11 -9.35
CA ARG A 133 -7.50 26.36 -8.39
C ARG A 133 -7.79 27.84 -8.18
N GLY A 134 -6.77 28.71 -8.25
CA GLY A 134 -6.93 30.16 -8.12
C GLY A 134 -7.49 30.85 -9.36
N ARG A 135 -7.38 30.23 -10.55
CA ARG A 135 -7.84 30.80 -11.83
C ARG A 135 -9.30 30.47 -12.17
N GLY A 136 -9.98 29.71 -11.30
CA GLY A 136 -11.41 29.35 -11.41
C GLY A 136 -12.30 30.06 -10.39
N ARG A 137 -11.79 31.10 -9.74
CA ARG A 137 -12.55 32.10 -8.97
C ARG A 137 -12.44 33.43 -9.69
#